data_AF-A0A3N4HV05-F1
#
_entry.id   AF-A0A3N4HV05-F1
#
_cell.length_a   1.000
_cell.length_b   1.000
_cell.length_c   1.000
_cell.angle_alpha   90.00
_cell.angle_beta   90.00
_cell.angle_gamma   90.00
#
_symmetry.space_group_name_H-M   'P 1'
#
loop_
_entity.id
_entity.type
_entity.pdbx_description
1 polymer ?
#
loop_
_entity_poly.entity_id
_entity_poly.type
_entity_poly.pdbx_seq_one_letter_code
_entity_poly.pdbx_strand_id
1 'polypeptide(L)'
;MAFIDRYRKSTLAAHNEARLQQFIEYYQSWNEEIDRARISLNVGTLPDAIAELTLQMPLGETVDFLQVNPQLAAVVPRNAVHARWGNGRDPRQMAYIRAMVVRLGVARVENWLDGAKRRLG
;
A
#
# COMPACT_ATOMS: atom_id res chain seq x y z
N MET A 1 -11.33 8.23 -18.79
CA MET A 1 -11.29 9.18 -17.65
C MET A 1 -11.21 8.39 -16.36
N ALA A 2 -10.24 8.71 -15.50
CA ALA A 2 -10.06 7.99 -14.24
C ALA A 2 -11.26 8.22 -13.32
N PHE A 3 -11.61 7.21 -12.50
CA PHE A 3 -12.71 7.30 -11.52
C PHE A 3 -12.53 8.52 -10.58
N ILE A 4 -11.26 8.83 -10.27
CA ILE A 4 -10.80 9.99 -9.50
C ILE A 4 -11.10 11.32 -10.23
N ASP A 5 -10.98 11.38 -11.56
CA ASP A 5 -11.30 12.61 -12.32
C ASP A 5 -12.80 12.91 -12.28
N ARG A 6 -13.65 11.87 -12.28
CA ARG A 6 -15.10 12.03 -12.17
C ARG A 6 -15.51 12.51 -10.77
N TYR A 7 -14.83 12.03 -9.73
CA TYR A 7 -14.98 12.52 -8.37
C TYR A 7 -14.56 13.99 -8.22
N ARG A 8 -13.36 14.35 -8.70
CA ARG A 8 -12.87 15.74 -8.66
C ARG A 8 -13.78 16.74 -9.38
N LYS A 9 -14.58 16.26 -10.34
CA LYS A 9 -15.55 17.06 -11.10
C LYS A 9 -16.98 16.98 -10.54
N SER A 10 -17.20 16.33 -9.39
CA SER A 10 -18.53 16.11 -8.78
C SER A 10 -19.54 15.43 -9.73
N THR A 11 -19.05 14.58 -10.63
CA THR A 11 -19.85 13.84 -11.62
C THR A 11 -20.05 12.37 -11.25
N LEU A 12 -19.59 11.98 -10.07
CA LEU A 12 -19.73 10.62 -9.55
C LEU A 12 -21.07 10.50 -8.81
N ALA A 13 -21.81 9.40 -9.02
CA ALA A 13 -23.03 9.16 -8.25
C ALA A 13 -22.72 9.05 -6.74
N ALA A 14 -23.59 9.57 -5.87
CA ALA A 14 -23.35 9.66 -4.42
C ALA A 14 -22.95 8.33 -3.74
N HIS A 15 -23.51 7.18 -4.16
CA HIS A 15 -23.11 5.86 -3.65
C HIS A 15 -21.67 5.47 -4.02
N ASN A 16 -21.15 5.99 -5.13
CA ASN A 16 -19.76 5.81 -5.52
C ASN A 16 -18.84 6.82 -4.82
N GLU A 17 -19.38 7.97 -4.39
CA GLU A 17 -18.66 9.00 -3.64
C GLU A 17 -18.30 8.51 -2.24
N ALA A 18 -19.28 7.96 -1.49
CA ALA A 18 -19.03 7.37 -0.17
C ALA A 18 -18.01 6.21 -0.22
N ARG A 19 -18.11 5.36 -1.24
CA ARG A 19 -17.13 4.27 -1.47
C ARG A 19 -15.73 4.80 -1.77
N LEU A 20 -15.64 5.92 -2.49
CA LEU A 20 -14.35 6.54 -2.80
C LEU A 20 -13.76 7.23 -1.57
N GLN A 21 -14.58 7.87 -0.74
CA GLN A 21 -14.12 8.49 0.50
C GLN A 21 -13.57 7.44 1.47
N GLN A 22 -14.32 6.36 1.72
CA GLN A 22 -13.84 5.21 2.51
C GLN A 22 -12.54 4.63 1.95
N PHE A 23 -12.40 4.60 0.63
CA PHE A 23 -11.17 4.16 -0.02
C PHE A 23 -9.99 5.10 0.23
N ILE A 24 -10.18 6.42 0.10
CA ILE A 24 -9.13 7.42 0.35
C ILE A 24 -8.65 7.31 1.79
N GLU A 25 -9.58 7.21 2.75
CA GLU A 25 -9.29 7.06 4.16
C GLU A 25 -8.52 5.76 4.46
N TYR A 26 -8.95 4.64 3.88
CA TYR A 26 -8.24 3.37 4.01
C TYR A 26 -6.83 3.43 3.44
N TYR A 27 -6.66 4.05 2.27
CA TYR A 27 -5.35 4.21 1.63
C TYR A 27 -4.42 5.12 2.45
N GLN A 28 -4.93 6.25 2.94
CA GLN A 28 -4.18 7.16 3.82
C GLN A 28 -3.76 6.46 5.12
N SER A 29 -4.67 5.71 5.73
CA SER A 29 -4.40 4.95 6.95
C SER A 29 -3.26 3.95 6.78
N TRP A 30 -3.20 3.26 5.63
CA TRP A 30 -2.09 2.37 5.30
C TRP A 30 -0.77 3.11 5.09
N ASN A 31 -0.78 4.27 4.42
CA ASN A 31 0.43 5.08 4.25
C ASN A 31 0.99 5.50 5.61
N GLU A 32 0.15 6.02 6.50
CA GLU A 32 0.55 6.41 7.85
C GLU A 32 1.08 5.22 8.66
N GLU A 33 0.43 4.06 8.56
CA GLU A 33 0.85 2.87 9.29
C GLU A 33 2.23 2.38 8.81
N ILE A 34 2.47 2.40 7.51
CA ILE A 34 3.76 2.07 6.91
C ILE A 34 4.83 3.10 7.32
N ASP A 35 4.51 4.40 7.33
CA ASP A 35 5.42 5.46 7.77
C ASP A 35 5.79 5.32 9.26
N ARG A 36 4.81 5.02 10.13
CA ARG A 36 5.04 4.71 11.55
C ARG A 36 5.92 3.47 11.72
N ALA A 37 5.69 2.43 10.94
CA ALA A 37 6.49 1.21 10.98
C ALA A 37 7.92 1.44 10.52
N ARG A 38 8.13 2.25 9.47
CA ARG A 38 9.48 2.63 9.01
C ARG A 38 10.29 3.26 10.14
N ILE A 39 9.69 4.22 10.85
CA ILE A 39 10.34 4.94 11.96
C ILE A 39 10.60 3.99 13.12
N SER A 40 9.58 3.29 13.61
CA SER A 40 9.69 2.41 14.79
C SER A 40 10.63 1.21 14.57
N LEU A 41 10.74 0.72 13.34
CA LEU A 41 11.61 -0.40 12.98
C LEU A 41 12.99 0.03 12.47
N ASN A 42 13.29 1.34 12.52
CA ASN A 42 14.55 1.96 12.11
C ASN A 42 15.03 1.51 10.71
N VAL A 43 14.13 1.57 9.72
CA VAL A 43 14.45 1.26 8.32
C VAL A 43 14.96 2.54 7.64
N GLY A 44 16.20 2.90 7.98
CA GLY A 44 16.81 4.21 7.69
C GLY A 44 17.17 4.51 6.24
N THR A 45 16.93 3.59 5.29
CA THR A 45 17.21 3.78 3.86
C THR A 45 16.04 4.34 3.05
N LEU A 46 14.88 4.54 3.67
CA LEU A 46 13.67 5.04 2.99
C LEU A 46 13.47 6.54 3.29
N PRO A 47 13.65 7.43 2.30
CA PRO A 47 13.56 8.88 2.49
C PRO A 47 12.09 9.31 2.51
N ASP A 48 11.69 9.99 3.58
CA ASP A 48 10.45 10.75 3.72
C ASP A 48 9.11 9.97 3.63
N ALA A 49 8.00 10.69 3.83
CA ALA A 49 6.66 10.09 3.91
C ALA A 49 6.31 9.40 2.59
N ILE A 50 5.60 8.25 2.64
CA ILE A 50 5.25 7.47 1.43
C ILE A 50 4.59 8.31 0.32
N ALA A 51 3.87 9.37 0.71
CA ALA A 51 3.20 10.30 -0.19
C ALA A 51 4.19 11.11 -1.06
N GLU A 52 5.42 11.31 -0.60
CA GLU A 52 6.43 12.17 -1.22
C GLU A 52 7.45 11.38 -2.07
N LEU A 53 7.39 10.04 -2.06
CA LEU A 53 8.36 9.25 -2.82
C LEU A 53 8.17 9.29 -4.33
N THR A 54 9.31 9.45 -5.00
CA THR A 54 9.50 9.15 -6.42
C THR A 54 9.79 7.66 -6.65
N LEU A 55 10.34 6.95 -5.66
CA LEU A 55 10.62 5.51 -5.76
C LEU A 55 9.32 4.72 -5.88
N GLN A 56 9.23 3.88 -6.90
CA GLN A 56 8.13 2.96 -7.13
C GLN A 56 8.70 1.59 -7.44
N MET A 57 8.12 0.55 -6.85
CA MET A 57 8.45 -0.82 -7.19
C MET A 57 7.74 -1.21 -8.50
N PRO A 58 8.46 -1.60 -9.56
CA PRO A 58 7.84 -2.04 -10.80
C PRO A 58 6.87 -3.20 -10.60
N LEU A 59 5.88 -3.34 -11.50
CA LEU A 59 4.88 -4.40 -11.42
C LEU A 59 5.52 -5.80 -11.45
N GLY A 60 6.48 -6.03 -12.36
CA GLY A 60 7.20 -7.30 -12.47
C GLY A 60 7.91 -7.66 -11.17
N GLU A 61 8.68 -6.71 -10.61
CA GLU A 61 9.33 -6.90 -9.32
C GLU A 61 8.33 -7.20 -8.20
N THR A 62 7.17 -6.53 -8.20
CA THR A 62 6.12 -6.76 -7.20
C THR A 62 5.59 -8.18 -7.28
N VAL A 63 5.39 -8.71 -8.50
CA VAL A 63 4.96 -10.09 -8.72
C VAL A 63 6.03 -11.06 -8.24
N ASP A 64 7.28 -10.88 -8.66
CA ASP A 64 8.40 -11.75 -8.28
C ASP A 64 8.62 -11.77 -6.77
N PHE A 65 8.56 -10.60 -6.14
CA PHE A 65 8.70 -10.46 -4.69
C PHE A 65 7.62 -11.24 -3.93
N LEU A 66 6.37 -11.19 -4.39
CA LEU A 66 5.27 -11.93 -3.78
C LEU A 66 5.29 -13.42 -4.13
N GLN A 67 5.88 -13.83 -5.25
CA GLN A 67 6.11 -15.24 -5.55
C GLN A 67 7.16 -15.85 -4.61
N VAL A 68 8.21 -15.10 -4.30
CA VAL A 68 9.24 -15.52 -3.34
C VAL A 68 8.74 -15.45 -1.88
N ASN A 69 7.78 -14.57 -1.60
CA ASN A 69 7.20 -14.38 -0.27
C ASN A 69 5.67 -14.54 -0.30
N PRO A 70 5.14 -15.73 -0.63
CA PRO A 70 3.71 -15.95 -0.86
C PRO A 70 2.83 -15.62 0.35
N GLN A 71 3.36 -15.76 1.56
CA GLN A 71 2.67 -15.42 2.80
C GLN A 71 2.32 -13.92 2.90
N LEU A 72 3.13 -13.05 2.29
CA LEU A 72 2.85 -11.62 2.27
C LEU A 72 1.63 -11.28 1.39
N ALA A 73 1.31 -12.10 0.37
CA ALA A 73 0.23 -11.83 -0.56
C ALA A 73 -1.15 -11.73 0.14
N ALA A 74 -1.34 -12.40 1.28
CA ALA A 74 -2.59 -12.34 2.03
C ALA A 74 -2.73 -11.08 2.91
N VAL A 75 -1.60 -10.50 3.34
CA VAL A 75 -1.56 -9.46 4.38
C VAL A 75 -1.19 -8.08 3.86
N VAL A 76 -0.51 -7.98 2.72
CA VAL A 76 -0.23 -6.68 2.10
C VAL A 76 -1.54 -5.95 1.73
N PRO A 77 -1.56 -4.61 1.73
CA PRO A 77 -2.73 -3.83 1.35
C PRO A 77 -3.09 -4.02 -0.13
N ARG A 78 -4.39 -4.18 -0.42
CA ARG A 78 -4.93 -4.19 -1.79
C ARG A 78 -5.62 -2.87 -2.08
N ASN A 79 -5.28 -2.27 -3.21
CA ASN A 79 -5.90 -1.09 -3.76
C ASN A 79 -6.79 -1.48 -4.96
N ALA A 80 -8.10 -1.55 -4.72
CA ALA A 80 -9.09 -1.97 -5.72
C ALA A 80 -9.25 -0.97 -6.88
N VAL A 81 -8.93 0.30 -6.68
CA VAL A 81 -9.04 1.35 -7.71
C VAL A 81 -7.86 1.29 -8.69
N HIS A 82 -6.71 0.79 -8.24
CA HIS A 82 -5.53 0.54 -9.08
C HIS A 82 -5.56 -0.81 -9.83
N ALA A 83 -6.63 -1.61 -9.66
CA ALA A 83 -6.79 -2.88 -10.38
C ALA A 83 -6.70 -2.73 -11.90
N ARG A 84 -6.96 -1.53 -12.45
CA ARG A 84 -6.86 -1.26 -13.88
C ARG A 84 -5.41 -1.27 -14.44
N TRP A 85 -4.37 -1.35 -13.60
CA TRP A 85 -2.96 -1.22 -14.02
C TRP A 85 -2.01 -2.32 -13.48
N GLY A 86 -2.50 -3.51 -13.09
CA GLY A 86 -1.59 -4.62 -12.76
C GLY A 86 -2.16 -5.65 -11.80
N ASN A 87 -1.86 -5.52 -10.50
CA ASN A 87 -2.14 -6.53 -9.48
C ASN A 87 -2.92 -5.99 -8.25
N GLY A 88 -3.39 -4.74 -8.32
CA GLY A 88 -4.09 -4.08 -7.21
C GLY A 88 -3.21 -3.81 -6.00
N ARG A 89 -1.89 -3.69 -6.15
CA ARG A 89 -0.95 -3.27 -5.09
C ARG A 89 -0.40 -1.89 -5.41
N ASP A 90 -0.21 -1.07 -4.38
CA ASP A 90 0.41 0.23 -4.56
C ASP A 90 1.95 0.09 -4.69
N PRO A 91 2.57 0.58 -5.78
CA PRO A 91 4.01 0.44 -6.01
C PRO A 91 4.91 1.05 -4.92
N ARG A 92 4.47 2.14 -4.25
CA ARG A 92 5.27 2.82 -3.23
C ARG A 92 5.19 2.06 -1.91
N GLN A 93 3.98 1.64 -1.53
CA GLN A 93 3.78 0.76 -0.37
C GLN A 93 4.59 -0.53 -0.52
N MET A 94 4.60 -1.13 -1.71
CA MET A 94 5.39 -2.34 -1.98
C MET A 94 6.90 -2.11 -1.89
N ALA A 95 7.41 -0.96 -2.36
CA ALA A 95 8.82 -0.62 -2.21
C ALA A 95 9.24 -0.54 -0.72
N TYR A 96 8.38 0.04 0.13
CA TYR A 96 8.59 0.12 1.57
C TYR A 96 8.58 -1.26 2.23
N ILE A 97 7.56 -2.06 1.93
CA ILE A 97 7.40 -3.40 2.49
C ILE A 97 8.61 -4.26 2.09
N ARG A 98 9.09 -4.19 0.84
CA ARG A 98 10.30 -4.87 0.41
C ARG A 98 11.52 -4.42 1.20
N ALA A 99 11.73 -3.11 1.37
CA ALA A 99 12.86 -2.59 2.15
C ALA A 99 12.80 -3.02 3.63
N MET A 100 11.61 -3.06 4.22
CA MET A 100 11.40 -3.61 5.56
C MET A 100 11.75 -5.10 5.62
N VAL A 101 11.33 -5.90 4.63
CA VAL A 101 11.65 -7.33 4.57
C VAL A 101 13.16 -7.56 4.45
N VAL A 102 13.85 -6.81 3.60
CA VAL A 102 15.31 -6.87 3.46
C VAL A 102 16.00 -6.55 4.79
N ARG A 103 15.48 -5.61 5.57
CA ARG A 103 16.10 -5.15 6.81
C ARG A 103 15.79 -6.04 8.03
N LEU A 104 14.58 -6.60 8.10
CA LEU A 104 14.01 -7.21 9.32
C LEU A 104 13.66 -8.69 9.16
N GLY A 105 13.61 -9.19 7.94
CA GLY A 105 13.13 -10.52 7.61
C GLY A 105 11.62 -10.60 7.40
N VAL A 106 11.20 -11.54 6.55
CA VAL A 106 9.80 -11.69 6.10
C VAL A 106 8.83 -11.93 7.26
N ALA A 107 9.16 -12.79 8.21
CA ALA A 107 8.28 -13.16 9.31
C ALA A 107 7.90 -11.97 10.21
N ARG A 108 8.85 -11.07 10.46
CA ARG A 108 8.61 -9.88 11.30
C ARG A 108 7.69 -8.88 10.58
N VAL A 109 7.90 -8.70 9.27
CA VAL A 109 7.07 -7.83 8.45
C VAL A 109 5.67 -8.40 8.27
N GLU A 110 5.55 -9.70 8.04
CA GLU A 110 4.27 -10.40 7.95
C GLU A 110 3.43 -10.22 9.22
N ASN A 111 4.01 -10.51 10.39
CA ASN A 111 3.33 -10.35 11.68
C ASN A 111 2.88 -8.91 11.91
N TRP A 112 3.70 -7.94 11.53
CA TRP A 112 3.32 -6.53 11.60
C TRP A 112 2.18 -6.18 10.63
N LEU A 113 2.26 -6.61 9.37
CA LEU A 113 1.23 -6.39 8.34
C LEU A 113 -0.12 -7.00 8.76
N ASP A 114 -0.10 -8.22 9.31
CA ASP A 114 -1.31 -8.87 9.81
C ASP A 114 -1.93 -8.08 10.98
N GLY A 115 -1.10 -7.62 11.91
CA GLY A 115 -1.55 -6.77 13.02
C GLY A 115 -2.11 -5.43 12.54
N ALA A 116 -1.46 -4.79 11.56
CA ALA A 116 -1.92 -3.55 10.94
C ALA A 116 -3.27 -3.76 10.23
N LYS A 117 -3.40 -4.80 9.43
CA LYS A 117 -4.63 -5.14 8.71
C LYS A 117 -5.83 -5.32 9.66
N ARG A 118 -5.62 -5.93 10.83
CA ARG A 118 -6.65 -6.07 11.87
C ARG A 118 -7.04 -4.76 12.57
N ARG A 119 -6.15 -3.76 12.59
CA ARG A 119 -6.46 -2.43 13.15
C ARG A 119 -7.17 -1.52 12.15
N LEU A 120 -6.91 -1.71 10.86
CA LEU A 120 -7.37 -0.85 9.78
C LEU A 120 -8.61 -1.36 9.04
N GLY A 121 -8.97 -2.63 9.20
CA GLY A 121 -10.17 -3.26 8.63
C GLY A 121 -11.23 -3.53 9.68
#